data_AF-A0A1W9T9C4-F1
#
_entry.id   AF-A0A1W9T9C4-F1
#
_cell.length_a   1.000
_cell.length_b   1.000
_cell.length_c   1.000
_cell.angle_alpha   90.00
_cell.angle_beta   90.00
_cell.angle_gamma   90.00
#
_symmetry.space_group_name_H-M   'P 1'
#
loop_
_entity.id
_entity.type
_entity.pdbx_description
1 polymer ?
#
loop_
_entity_poly.entity_id
_entity_poly.type
_entity_poly.pdbx_seq_one_letter_code
_entity_poly.pdbx_strand_id
1 'polypeptide(L)'
;MSKDLNLCTKTMAGIYVQQGYFQKAIEIYRHLLEREPHRTDIKDALLAAEDQAARDCTVKSDYLLPLFMEWFDLVRKYNDLQKLKRCLKKY
;
A
#
# COMPACT_ATOMS: atom_id res chain seq x y z
N MET A 1 -10.32 16.46 4.73
CA MET A 1 -10.75 15.04 4.74
C MET A 1 -11.06 14.61 6.17
N SER A 2 -12.02 15.25 6.84
CA SER A 2 -12.18 15.15 8.31
C SER A 2 -13.61 14.84 8.76
N LYS A 3 -14.53 14.59 7.81
CA LYS A 3 -15.95 14.31 8.13
C LYS A 3 -16.26 12.82 8.34
N ASP A 4 -15.47 11.93 7.74
CA ASP A 4 -15.75 10.48 7.77
C ASP A 4 -15.32 9.79 9.08
N LEU A 5 -14.40 10.41 9.83
CA LEU A 5 -13.86 9.88 11.08
C LEU A 5 -14.89 9.75 12.21
N ASN A 6 -15.96 10.54 12.17
CA ASN A 6 -17.01 10.52 13.20
C ASN A 6 -17.93 9.30 13.12
N LEU A 7 -17.95 8.60 11.98
CA LEU A 7 -18.74 7.37 11.77
C LEU A 7 -17.87 6.11 11.82
N CYS A 8 -16.57 6.28 12.04
CA CYS A 8 -15.64 5.17 12.10
C CYS A 8 -15.96 4.28 13.32
N THR A 9 -16.36 3.05 13.04
CA THR A 9 -16.65 2.01 14.04
C THR A 9 -15.63 0.90 13.93
N LYS A 10 -15.48 0.10 15.01
CA LYS A 10 -14.62 -1.09 15.01
C LYS A 10 -14.90 -2.01 13.81
N THR A 11 -16.17 -2.16 13.44
CA THR A 11 -16.59 -2.98 12.29
C THR A 11 -16.05 -2.44 10.96
N MET A 12 -16.10 -1.12 10.75
CA MET A 12 -15.53 -0.49 9.55
C MET A 12 -14.02 -0.72 9.46
N ALA A 13 -13.29 -0.59 10.58
CA ALA A 13 -11.87 -0.90 10.62
C ALA A 13 -11.61 -2.38 10.30
N GLY A 14 -12.42 -3.30 10.83
CA GLY A 14 -12.36 -4.73 10.49
C GLY A 14 -12.57 -5.02 9.01
N ILE A 15 -13.50 -4.32 8.35
CA ILE A 15 -13.72 -4.43 6.90
C ILE A 15 -12.48 -3.96 6.14
N TYR A 16 -11.84 -2.85 6.55
CA TYR A 16 -10.60 -2.39 5.91
C TYR A 16 -9.44 -3.38 6.08
N VAL A 17 -9.34 -4.05 7.24
CA VAL A 17 -8.38 -5.14 7.46
C VAL A 17 -8.64 -6.30 6.49
N GLN A 18 -9.90 -6.73 6.34
CA GLN A 18 -10.26 -7.80 5.40
C GLN A 18 -9.96 -7.45 3.94
N GLN A 19 -10.04 -6.17 3.58
CA GLN A 19 -9.71 -5.66 2.25
C GLN A 19 -8.20 -5.44 2.03
N GLY A 20 -7.35 -5.68 3.04
CA GLY A 20 -5.91 -5.45 2.97
C GLY A 20 -5.50 -3.97 3.05
N TYR A 21 -6.42 -3.07 3.41
CA TYR A 21 -6.16 -1.66 3.66
C TYR A 21 -5.73 -1.42 5.10
N PHE A 22 -4.65 -2.09 5.53
CA PHE A 22 -4.20 -2.09 6.93
C PHE A 22 -3.89 -0.68 7.46
N GLN A 23 -3.29 0.18 6.64
CA GLN A 23 -2.97 1.56 7.05
C GLN A 23 -4.22 2.37 7.43
N LYS A 24 -5.29 2.25 6.64
CA LYS A 24 -6.57 2.93 6.92
C LYS A 24 -7.25 2.35 8.15
N ALA A 25 -7.15 1.04 8.36
CA ALA A 25 -7.68 0.40 9.57
C ALA A 25 -6.94 0.87 10.83
N ILE A 26 -5.61 0.97 10.77
CA ILE A 26 -4.76 1.45 11.87
C ILE A 26 -5.13 2.89 12.27
N GLU A 27 -5.31 3.78 11.28
CA GLU A 27 -5.76 5.16 11.54
C GLU A 27 -7.10 5.19 12.28
N ILE A 28 -8.06 4.37 11.85
CA ILE A 28 -9.36 4.27 12.52
C ILE A 28 -9.23 3.74 13.95
N TYR A 29 -8.45 2.68 14.17
CA TYR A 29 -8.25 2.11 15.51
C TYR A 29 -7.58 3.10 16.46
N ARG A 30 -6.62 3.90 15.98
CA ARG A 30 -5.99 4.97 16.76
C ARG A 30 -7.02 6.02 17.18
N HIS A 31 -7.86 6.48 16.26
CA HIS A 31 -8.93 7.44 16.57
C HIS A 31 -9.99 6.89 17.54
N LEU A 32 -10.29 5.59 17.48
CA LEU A 32 -11.19 4.96 18.45
C LEU A 32 -10.55 4.87 19.85
N LEU A 33 -9.24 4.57 19.94
CA LEU A 33 -8.52 4.51 21.21
C LEU A 33 -8.32 5.88 21.86
N GLU A 34 -8.24 6.96 21.08
CA GLU A 34 -8.24 8.33 21.60
C GLU A 34 -9.53 8.66 22.38
N ARG A 35 -10.66 8.06 21.99
CA ARG A 35 -11.97 8.24 22.65
C ARG A 35 -12.20 7.22 23.76
N GLU A 36 -11.76 5.98 23.56
CA GLU A 36 -11.98 4.86 24.48
C GLU A 36 -10.66 4.11 24.78
N PRO A 37 -9.74 4.69 25.55
CA PRO A 37 -8.39 4.13 25.75
C PRO A 37 -8.36 2.82 26.56
N HIS A 38 -9.48 2.47 27.22
CA HIS A 38 -9.61 1.25 28.02
C HIS A 38 -10.06 0.03 27.23
N ARG A 39 -10.47 0.19 25.96
CA ARG A 39 -10.89 -0.94 25.11
C ARG A 39 -9.70 -1.79 24.68
N THR A 40 -9.49 -2.91 25.40
CA THR A 40 -8.45 -3.90 25.08
C THR A 40 -8.70 -4.57 23.73
N ASP A 41 -9.96 -4.79 23.39
CA ASP A 41 -10.41 -5.40 22.13
C ASP A 41 -10.06 -4.58 20.87
N ILE A 42 -9.86 -3.26 20.99
CA ILE A 42 -9.35 -2.41 19.91
C ILE A 42 -7.83 -2.41 19.89
N LYS A 43 -7.17 -2.46 21.05
CA LYS A 43 -5.70 -2.58 21.12
C LYS A 43 -5.22 -3.87 20.46
N ASP A 44 -5.88 -4.99 20.75
CA ASP A 44 -5.55 -6.28 20.15
C ASP A 44 -5.75 -6.25 18.63
N ALA A 45 -6.84 -5.63 18.16
CA ALA A 45 -7.12 -5.48 16.75
C ALA A 45 -6.13 -4.54 16.03
N LEU A 46 -5.65 -3.50 16.72
CA LEU A 46 -4.62 -2.58 16.21
C LEU A 46 -3.29 -3.31 16.04
N LEU A 47 -2.85 -4.07 17.05
CA LEU A 47 -1.63 -4.85 16.99
C LEU A 47 -1.66 -5.87 15.84
N ALA A 48 -2.77 -6.60 15.69
CA ALA A 48 -2.93 -7.55 14.60
C ALA A 48 -2.88 -6.88 13.20
N ALA A 49 -3.45 -5.67 13.07
CA ALA A 49 -3.41 -4.91 11.83
C ALA A 49 -2.00 -4.38 11.50
N GLU A 50 -1.24 -3.95 12.51
CA GLU A 50 0.16 -3.52 12.33
C GLU A 50 1.06 -4.70 11.90
N ASP A 51 0.89 -5.87 12.52
CA ASP A 51 1.60 -7.09 12.12
C ASP A 51 1.31 -7.48 10.67
N GLN A 52 0.05 -7.37 10.24
CA GLN A 52 -0.35 -7.67 8.86
C GLN A 52 0.19 -6.63 7.87
N ALA A 53 0.15 -5.34 8.23
CA ALA A 53 0.74 -4.28 7.40
C ALA A 53 2.23 -4.51 7.15
N ALA A 54 2.98 -4.90 8.20
CA ALA A 54 4.40 -5.19 8.09
C ALA A 54 4.68 -6.34 7.11
N ARG A 55 3.90 -7.42 7.16
CA ARG A 55 4.00 -8.57 6.25
C ARG A 55 3.60 -8.20 4.81
N ASP A 56 2.59 -7.36 4.63
CA ASP A 56 2.09 -7.00 3.31
C ASP A 56 3.04 -6.07 2.55
N CYS A 57 3.70 -5.14 3.26
CA CYS A 57 4.67 -4.22 2.66
C CYS A 57 5.88 -4.96 2.08
N THR A 58 6.33 -6.06 2.72
CA THR A 58 7.42 -6.87 2.19
C THR A 58 6.97 -7.65 0.96
N VAL A 59 5.82 -8.32 1.03
CA VAL A 59 5.31 -9.14 -0.06
C VAL A 59 5.02 -8.31 -1.32
N LYS A 60 4.37 -7.15 -1.19
CA LYS A 60 4.06 -6.27 -2.34
C LYS A 60 5.30 -5.73 -3.04
N SER A 61 6.32 -5.37 -2.25
CA SER A 61 7.60 -4.90 -2.79
C SER A 61 8.31 -5.99 -3.59
N ASP A 62 8.27 -7.24 -3.09
CA ASP A 62 9.04 -8.36 -3.65
C ASP A 62 8.59 -8.78 -5.05
N TYR A 63 7.30 -8.65 -5.39
CA TYR A 63 6.81 -9.02 -6.74
C TYR A 63 6.58 -7.84 -7.68
N LEU A 64 6.28 -6.63 -7.16
CA LEU A 64 6.03 -5.48 -8.02
C LEU A 64 7.32 -4.93 -8.63
N LEU A 65 8.40 -4.83 -7.83
CA LEU A 65 9.65 -4.23 -8.30
C LEU A 65 10.25 -5.00 -9.50
N PRO A 66 10.34 -6.34 -9.50
CA PRO A 66 10.86 -7.07 -10.65
C PRO A 66 10.02 -6.87 -11.92
N LEU A 67 8.69 -6.89 -11.79
CA LEU A 67 7.78 -6.74 -12.94
C LEU A 67 7.89 -5.34 -13.56
N PHE A 68 8.02 -4.30 -12.73
CA PHE A 68 8.26 -2.95 -13.23
C PHE A 68 9.64 -2.83 -13.90
N MET A 69 10.67 -3.50 -13.36
CA MET A 69 12.02 -3.47 -13.95
C MET A 69 12.07 -4.12 -15.34
N GLU A 70 11.34 -5.20 -15.58
CA GLU A 70 11.25 -5.80 -16.93
C GLU A 70 10.69 -4.83 -17.96
N TRP A 71 9.68 -4.03 -17.56
CA TRP A 71 9.13 -2.97 -18.41
C TRP A 71 10.13 -1.85 -18.66
N PHE A 72 10.87 -1.41 -17.64
CA PHE A 72 11.92 -0.40 -17.81
C PHE A 72 13.03 -0.89 -18.75
N ASP A 73 13.43 -2.15 -18.65
CA ASP A 73 14.42 -2.77 -19.54
C ASP A 73 13.94 -2.80 -20.99
N LEU A 74 12.66 -3.10 -21.21
CA LEU A 74 12.06 -3.10 -22.53
C LEU A 74 12.03 -1.68 -23.14
N VAL A 75 11.62 -0.69 -22.37
CA VAL A 75 11.60 0.72 -22.79
C VAL A 75 13.01 1.21 -23.13
N ARG A 76 14.01 0.81 -22.33
CA ARG A 76 15.41 1.14 -22.58
C ARG A 76 15.92 0.54 -23.89
N LYS A 77 15.72 -0.77 -24.09
CA LYS A 77 16.09 -1.46 -25.34
C LYS A 77 15.43 -0.83 -26.56
N TYR A 78 14.16 -0.48 -26.46
CA TYR A 78 13.44 0.22 -27.53
C TYR A 78 14.05 1.59 -27.85
N ASN A 79 14.36 2.38 -26.83
CA ASN A 79 14.98 3.70 -27.02
C ASN A 79 16.38 3.60 -27.66
N ASP A 80 17.17 2.61 -27.27
CA ASP A 80 18.50 2.39 -27.85
C ASP A 80 18.40 2.01 -29.34
N LEU A 81 17.43 1.17 -29.70
CA LEU A 81 17.13 0.84 -31.11
C LEU A 81 16.65 2.07 -31.91
N GLN A 82 15.82 2.93 -31.31
CA GLN A 82 15.37 4.16 -31.96
C GLN A 82 16.52 5.15 -32.20
N LYS A 83 17.46 5.27 -31.26
CA LYS A 83 18.67 6.07 -31.45
C LYS A 83 19.51 5.55 -32.61
N LEU A 84 19.74 4.23 -32.67
CA LEU A 84 20.49 3.60 -33.77
C LEU A 84 19.82 3.82 -35.12
N LYS A 85 18.49 3.63 -35.23
CA LYS A 85 17.75 3.92 -36.47
C LYS A 85 17.89 5.38 -36.90
N ARG A 86 17.85 6.33 -35.96
CA ARG A 86 18.04 7.76 -36.27
C ARG A 86 19.45 8.07 -36.76
N CYS A 87 20.47 7.43 -36.19
CA CYS A 87 21.86 7.58 -36.62
C CYS A 87 22.10 6.96 -38.01
N LEU A 88 21.53 5.78 -38.28
CA LEU A 88 21.60 5.10 -39.57
C LEU A 88 20.85 5.81 -40.70
N LYS A 89 19.80 6.59 -40.39
CA LYS A 89 19.04 7.37 -41.37
C LYS A 89 19.69 8.72 -41.71
N LYS A 90 20.79 9.07 -41.03
CA LYS A 90 21.50 10.36 -41.16
C LYS A 90 22.82 10.26 -41.95
N TYR A 91 23.18 9.05 -42.39
CA TYR A 91 24.22 8.76 -43.37
C TYR A 91 23.55 8.27 -44.66
#